data_AF-W4IWN7-F1
#
_entry.id   AF-W4IWN7-F1
#
_cell.length_a   1.000
_cell.length_b   1.000
_cell.length_c   1.000
_cell.angle_alpha   90.00
_cell.angle_beta   90.00
_cell.angle_gamma   90.00
#
_symmetry.space_group_name_H-M   'P 1'
#
loop_
_entity.id
_entity.type
_entity.pdbx_description
1 polymer ?
#
loop_
_entity_poly.entity_id
_entity_poly.type
_entity_poly.pdbx_seq_one_letter_code
_entity_poly.pdbx_strand_id
1 'polypeptide(L)'
;MHLKGLMDYNYFLGLEVLQNFDIVNYLIAGIVLLALILAVFNEDASAGSPRLSWVLGEFLPIQHSIFALNSNVEKKLFRKRSSKIYTFITCLYNLFVELRNSITEGNFIMLVKGWFLKVLNKIILYKNLLLLKYRSQSKRHLFYMLVKKKYNLPIQKEENEMQSYLDAKRELIRLNRWSFMWRVSNVKNEFLLCEKRKARPISSYSYLDFIREPLVQNNAIQAAMEWSTGNHGPRMLGGNSQILRDLEKVVGNFFGRNDSILAVCGFLACMSGIVAVATHEDIILYDSRTHACVKMGIQICGAKAYSFKHNDYNHLEVLLIKYRYKYRNCWVCIESVYSMDGDIPHLPTFKKLCIQHKAKLYVDEAHGLGVLGKTGRGIEEHFNMPGTADIIVGTFSKSIGGVGGYIVASDEVIEFLDFHCIGNVFSAPLPAYCAGGALKAFELIDTQPWRIQKLKFNTKYLRNGLKTGMGHWPKDYPESYKYIIEGDDATSVIPVIFPNDPDRLFKICNLLLKMNWMISAVVYPACPLKYPRFRVTATSAYTIEYMNEFISDIVRATVRVKPSPLDTQLII
;
A
#
# COMPACT_ATOMS: atom_id res chain seq x y z
N MET A 1 -14.53 -33.19 -15.84
CA MET A 1 -14.90 -32.78 -14.45
C MET A 1 -13.94 -31.70 -13.91
N HIS A 2 -13.51 -30.77 -14.77
CA HIS A 2 -12.58 -29.68 -14.48
C HIS A 2 -13.25 -28.39 -14.94
N LEU A 3 -13.72 -27.55 -14.01
CA LEU A 3 -14.04 -26.11 -14.21
C LEU A 3 -14.63 -25.46 -12.93
N LYS A 4 -14.06 -25.72 -11.76
CA LYS A 4 -14.36 -24.95 -10.53
C LYS A 4 -13.11 -24.89 -9.63
N GLY A 5 -12.19 -23.96 -9.91
CA GLY A 5 -10.97 -23.82 -9.11
C GLY A 5 -10.12 -22.57 -9.32
N LEU A 6 -10.64 -21.50 -9.96
CA LEU A 6 -9.82 -20.32 -10.30
C LEU A 6 -10.55 -18.97 -10.07
N MET A 7 -11.37 -18.86 -9.02
CA MET A 7 -12.04 -17.59 -8.65
C MET A 7 -11.72 -17.07 -7.24
N ASP A 8 -10.50 -17.28 -6.74
CA ASP A 8 -10.07 -16.61 -5.50
C ASP A 8 -8.59 -16.25 -5.56
N TYR A 9 -8.24 -15.07 -6.10
CA TYR A 9 -6.99 -14.37 -5.76
C TYR A 9 -7.12 -12.88 -6.09
N ASN A 10 -7.61 -12.12 -5.10
CA ASN A 10 -7.68 -10.66 -5.07
C ASN A 10 -6.28 -10.02 -4.95
N TYR A 11 -5.54 -9.97 -6.06
CA TYR A 11 -4.24 -9.26 -6.14
C TYR A 11 -4.22 -8.17 -7.22
N PHE A 12 -5.36 -7.89 -7.87
CA PHE A 12 -5.47 -6.97 -9.01
C PHE A 12 -6.55 -5.90 -8.81
N LEU A 13 -6.39 -5.06 -7.78
CA LEU A 13 -7.07 -3.75 -7.75
C LEU A 13 -6.51 -2.77 -8.79
N GLY A 14 -5.35 -3.05 -9.39
CA GLY A 14 -4.73 -2.22 -10.45
C GLY A 14 -5.11 -2.58 -11.89
N LEU A 15 -5.83 -3.67 -12.11
CA LEU A 15 -6.36 -4.09 -13.42
C LEU A 15 -7.89 -4.05 -13.44
N GLU A 16 -8.52 -3.11 -12.73
CA GLU A 16 -9.96 -2.86 -12.84
C GLU A 16 -10.40 -2.58 -14.28
N VAL A 17 -9.49 -2.13 -15.15
CA VAL A 17 -9.76 -1.98 -16.60
C VAL A 17 -10.06 -3.32 -17.28
N LEU A 18 -9.49 -4.43 -16.79
CA LEU A 18 -9.77 -5.78 -17.30
C LEU A 18 -10.97 -6.45 -16.61
N GLN A 19 -11.31 -6.08 -15.37
CA GLN A 19 -12.54 -6.56 -14.70
C GLN A 19 -13.79 -5.81 -15.16
N ASN A 20 -13.67 -4.53 -15.55
CA ASN A 20 -14.76 -3.71 -16.08
C ASN A 20 -14.86 -3.78 -17.61
N PHE A 21 -14.29 -4.83 -18.22
CA PHE A 21 -14.33 -5.07 -19.65
C PHE A 21 -15.69 -5.65 -20.05
N ASP A 22 -16.74 -4.86 -19.91
CA ASP A 22 -18.06 -5.25 -20.42
C ASP A 22 -18.11 -4.93 -21.92
N ILE A 23 -17.53 -5.84 -22.71
CA ILE A 23 -17.56 -5.82 -24.18
C ILE A 23 -18.98 -5.51 -24.68
N VAL A 24 -20.00 -6.00 -23.97
CA VAL A 24 -21.41 -5.80 -24.33
C VAL A 24 -21.81 -4.33 -24.19
N ASN A 25 -21.45 -3.65 -23.10
CA ASN A 25 -21.78 -2.23 -22.94
C ASN A 25 -21.03 -1.32 -23.92
N TYR A 26 -19.77 -1.64 -24.26
CA TYR A 26 -19.02 -0.88 -25.27
C TYR A 26 -19.47 -1.22 -26.70
N LEU A 27 -19.92 -2.44 -26.98
CA LEU A 27 -20.60 -2.80 -28.22
C LEU A 27 -21.93 -2.08 -28.34
N ILE A 28 -22.75 -2.05 -27.29
CA ILE A 28 -24.03 -1.32 -27.27
C ILE A 28 -23.78 0.17 -27.47
N ALA A 29 -22.82 0.77 -26.76
CA ALA A 29 -22.46 2.18 -26.97
C ALA A 29 -21.93 2.43 -28.40
N GLY A 30 -21.17 1.49 -28.96
CA GLY A 30 -20.71 1.53 -30.34
C GLY A 30 -21.85 1.42 -31.36
N ILE A 31 -22.82 0.53 -31.11
CA ILE A 31 -24.02 0.33 -31.94
C ILE A 31 -24.92 1.57 -31.87
N VAL A 32 -25.11 2.16 -30.68
CA VAL A 32 -25.90 3.39 -30.49
C VAL A 32 -25.22 4.57 -31.15
N LEU A 33 -23.89 4.70 -31.03
CA LEU A 33 -23.12 5.75 -31.71
C LEU A 33 -23.17 5.57 -33.23
N LEU A 34 -23.03 4.34 -33.73
CA LEU A 34 -23.16 4.01 -35.15
C LEU A 34 -24.57 4.29 -35.67
N ALA A 35 -25.60 3.94 -34.90
CA ALA A 35 -27.00 4.22 -35.23
C ALA A 35 -27.29 5.73 -35.26
N LEU A 36 -26.72 6.51 -34.33
CA LEU A 36 -26.82 7.97 -34.33
C LEU A 36 -26.07 8.60 -35.52
N ILE A 37 -24.88 8.10 -35.84
CA ILE A 37 -24.11 8.55 -37.01
C ILE A 37 -24.87 8.22 -38.31
N LEU A 38 -25.39 6.99 -38.44
CA LEU A 38 -26.20 6.58 -39.59
C LEU A 38 -27.52 7.36 -39.68
N ALA A 39 -28.11 7.75 -38.55
CA ALA A 39 -29.29 8.62 -38.52
C ALA A 39 -28.99 10.06 -38.97
N VAL A 40 -27.76 10.55 -38.78
CA VAL A 40 -27.31 11.86 -39.26
C VAL A 40 -27.02 11.87 -40.77
N PHE A 41 -26.62 10.72 -41.35
CA PHE A 41 -26.33 10.58 -42.78
C PHE A 41 -27.51 10.10 -43.64
N ASN A 42 -28.66 9.79 -43.02
CA ASN A 42 -29.90 9.56 -43.76
C ASN A 42 -30.55 10.93 -44.03
N GLU A 43 -30.65 11.32 -45.30
CA GLU A 43 -31.12 12.63 -45.78
C GLU A 43 -32.56 13.00 -45.38
N ASP A 44 -33.30 12.10 -44.71
CA ASP A 44 -34.66 12.35 -44.21
C ASP A 44 -34.77 12.62 -42.69
N ALA A 45 -33.65 12.84 -41.99
CA ALA A 45 -33.68 13.21 -40.57
C ALA A 45 -33.82 14.73 -40.37
N SER A 46 -34.92 15.31 -40.84
CA SER A 46 -35.36 16.62 -40.34
C SER A 46 -35.74 16.49 -38.85
N ALA A 47 -35.46 17.53 -38.07
CA ALA A 47 -35.54 17.56 -36.60
C ALA A 47 -36.95 17.31 -35.98
N GLY A 48 -37.94 16.91 -36.79
CA GLY A 48 -39.29 16.54 -36.37
C GLY A 48 -39.72 15.11 -36.73
N SER A 49 -38.81 14.26 -37.21
CA SER A 49 -39.13 12.89 -37.63
C SER A 49 -39.48 11.97 -36.43
N PRO A 50 -40.67 11.33 -36.40
CA PRO A 50 -41.11 10.42 -35.33
C PRO A 50 -40.23 9.18 -35.09
N ARG A 51 -39.26 8.93 -35.98
CA ARG A 51 -38.37 7.76 -35.91
C ARG A 51 -37.22 7.95 -34.93
N LEU A 52 -36.74 9.17 -34.69
CA LEU A 52 -35.64 9.41 -33.73
C LEU A 52 -36.11 9.23 -32.27
N SER A 53 -37.34 9.67 -31.97
CA SER A 53 -38.01 9.43 -30.68
C SER A 53 -38.30 7.95 -30.45
N TRP A 54 -38.52 7.17 -31.51
CA TRP A 54 -38.76 5.73 -31.45
C TRP A 54 -37.50 4.95 -31.09
N VAL A 55 -36.36 5.26 -31.72
CA VAL A 55 -35.06 4.64 -31.41
C VAL A 55 -34.61 4.95 -29.98
N LEU A 56 -34.88 6.16 -29.48
CA LEU A 56 -34.56 6.55 -28.10
C LEU A 56 -35.51 5.93 -27.06
N GLY A 57 -36.75 5.60 -27.45
CA GLY A 57 -37.78 5.02 -26.56
C GLY A 57 -37.66 3.51 -26.35
N GLU A 58 -37.18 2.74 -27.34
CA GLU A 58 -37.05 1.28 -27.19
C GLU A 58 -35.72 0.84 -26.55
N PHE A 59 -34.63 1.59 -26.74
CA PHE A 59 -33.30 1.20 -26.23
C PHE A 59 -32.97 1.72 -24.83
N LEU A 60 -33.76 2.67 -24.31
CA LEU A 60 -33.59 3.20 -22.97
C LEU A 60 -34.86 2.88 -22.15
N PRO A 61 -34.76 2.16 -21.02
CA PRO A 61 -35.90 1.93 -20.15
C PRO A 61 -36.19 3.22 -19.38
N ILE A 62 -36.81 4.19 -20.05
CA ILE A 62 -37.22 5.47 -19.47
C ILE A 62 -38.74 5.52 -19.54
N GLN A 63 -39.40 5.32 -18.39
CA GLN A 63 -40.82 5.59 -18.25
C GLN A 63 -41.09 7.06 -18.64
N HIS A 64 -42.08 7.25 -19.51
CA HIS A 64 -42.45 8.51 -20.18
C HIS A 64 -42.93 9.67 -19.27
N SER A 65 -42.64 9.69 -17.96
CA SER A 65 -43.19 10.69 -17.03
C SER A 65 -42.20 11.69 -16.42
N ILE A 66 -40.94 11.74 -16.87
CA ILE A 66 -39.90 12.59 -16.23
C ILE A 66 -39.62 13.92 -16.97
N PHE A 67 -40.27 14.21 -18.10
CA PHE A 67 -40.14 15.52 -18.78
C PHE A 67 -41.12 16.59 -18.28
N ALA A 68 -41.39 16.61 -16.97
CA ALA A 68 -41.84 17.81 -16.29
C ALA A 68 -40.64 18.38 -15.53
N LEU A 69 -40.10 19.51 -16.02
CA LEU A 69 -39.03 20.28 -15.38
C LEU A 69 -39.40 20.56 -13.92
N ASN A 70 -38.83 19.77 -13.00
CA ASN A 70 -38.95 19.97 -11.57
C ASN A 70 -37.53 20.14 -11.02
N SER A 71 -37.18 21.35 -10.61
CA SER A 71 -35.87 21.79 -10.09
C SER A 71 -35.38 21.02 -8.85
N ASN A 72 -36.22 20.12 -8.31
CA ASN A 72 -35.88 19.21 -7.21
C ASN A 72 -35.19 17.90 -7.64
N VAL A 73 -35.18 17.54 -8.94
CA VAL A 73 -34.52 16.31 -9.43
C VAL A 73 -33.00 16.50 -9.55
N GLU A 74 -32.52 17.68 -9.98
CA GLU A 74 -31.08 18.02 -9.95
C GLU A 74 -30.51 17.88 -8.54
N LYS A 75 -31.15 18.50 -7.53
CA LYS A 75 -30.70 18.41 -6.14
C LYS A 75 -30.70 16.99 -5.56
N LYS A 76 -31.53 16.08 -6.09
CA LYS A 76 -31.54 14.65 -5.71
C LYS A 76 -30.44 13.84 -6.42
N LEU A 77 -30.16 14.13 -7.69
CA LEU A 77 -29.09 13.48 -8.47
C LEU A 77 -27.69 13.84 -7.97
N PHE A 78 -27.47 15.09 -7.55
CA PHE A 78 -26.16 15.58 -7.08
C PHE A 78 -25.75 15.13 -5.66
N ARG A 79 -26.54 14.29 -4.98
CA ARG A 79 -26.27 13.86 -3.60
C ARG A 79 -25.55 12.51 -3.44
N LYS A 80 -25.36 11.72 -4.52
CA LYS A 80 -24.64 10.42 -4.47
C LYS A 80 -23.42 10.40 -5.40
N ARG A 81 -22.26 10.83 -4.87
CA ARG A 81 -20.94 10.55 -5.45
C ARG A 81 -20.62 9.06 -5.29
N SER A 82 -21.03 8.21 -6.24
CA SER A 82 -20.41 6.90 -6.61
C SER A 82 -21.37 5.85 -7.22
N SER A 83 -22.26 6.21 -8.14
CA SER A 83 -22.98 5.17 -8.91
C SER A 83 -22.40 5.04 -10.33
N LYS A 84 -22.29 3.80 -10.84
CA LYS A 84 -21.88 3.53 -12.23
C LYS A 84 -22.72 4.31 -13.24
N ILE A 85 -23.99 4.54 -12.89
CA ILE A 85 -24.96 5.32 -13.66
C ILE A 85 -24.55 6.80 -13.73
N TYR A 86 -24.09 7.39 -12.62
CA TYR A 86 -23.60 8.78 -12.62
C TYR A 86 -22.38 8.97 -13.53
N THR A 87 -21.40 8.06 -13.45
CA THR A 87 -20.22 8.10 -14.32
C THR A 87 -20.60 7.92 -15.79
N PHE A 88 -21.55 7.03 -16.09
CA PHE A 88 -22.06 6.81 -17.44
C PHE A 88 -22.78 8.04 -17.99
N ILE A 89 -23.71 8.63 -17.23
CA ILE A 89 -24.45 9.85 -17.61
C ILE A 89 -23.49 11.03 -17.80
N THR A 90 -22.52 11.20 -16.90
CA THR A 90 -21.51 12.28 -17.01
C THR A 90 -20.63 12.09 -18.25
N CYS A 91 -20.25 10.84 -18.56
CA CYS A 91 -19.49 10.52 -19.77
C CYS A 91 -20.32 10.82 -21.03
N LEU A 92 -21.58 10.41 -21.06
CA LEU A 92 -22.51 10.69 -22.17
C LEU A 92 -22.71 12.20 -22.36
N TYR A 93 -22.94 12.94 -21.27
CA TYR A 93 -23.11 14.38 -21.29
C TYR A 93 -21.86 15.09 -21.83
N ASN A 94 -20.68 14.73 -21.33
CA ASN A 94 -19.41 15.27 -21.82
C ASN A 94 -19.20 14.95 -23.30
N LEU A 95 -19.56 13.75 -23.75
CA LEU A 95 -19.52 13.36 -25.16
C LEU A 95 -20.42 14.27 -26.02
N PHE A 96 -21.65 14.53 -25.58
CA PHE A 96 -22.57 15.43 -26.28
C PHE A 96 -22.08 16.87 -26.31
N VAL A 97 -21.46 17.36 -25.23
CA VAL A 97 -20.85 18.69 -25.19
C VAL A 97 -19.65 18.77 -26.16
N GLU A 98 -18.77 17.76 -26.17
CA GLU A 98 -17.61 17.69 -27.07
C GLU A 98 -18.07 17.65 -28.55
N LEU A 99 -19.11 16.86 -28.85
CA LEU A 99 -19.73 16.79 -30.18
C LEU A 99 -20.33 18.14 -30.59
N ARG A 100 -21.18 18.74 -29.75
CA ARG A 100 -21.81 20.04 -30.02
C ARG A 100 -20.77 21.12 -30.28
N ASN A 101 -19.77 21.24 -29.41
CA ASN A 101 -18.70 22.25 -29.55
C ASN A 101 -17.90 22.03 -30.83
N SER A 102 -17.58 20.77 -31.16
CA SER A 102 -16.85 20.45 -32.41
C SER A 102 -17.64 20.74 -33.68
N ILE A 103 -18.98 20.61 -33.64
CA ILE A 103 -19.86 20.96 -34.77
C ILE A 103 -19.94 22.48 -34.92
N THR A 104 -20.09 23.22 -33.81
CA THR A 104 -20.13 24.70 -33.83
C THR A 104 -18.80 25.33 -34.23
N GLU A 105 -17.67 24.68 -33.93
CA GLU A 105 -16.33 25.16 -34.26
C GLU A 105 -15.80 24.63 -35.61
N GLY A 106 -16.58 23.81 -36.35
CA GLY A 106 -16.15 23.22 -37.63
C GLY A 106 -15.08 22.11 -37.52
N ASN A 107 -14.79 21.64 -36.31
CA ASN A 107 -13.73 20.68 -35.99
C ASN A 107 -14.21 19.22 -35.87
N PHE A 108 -15.46 18.93 -36.24
CA PHE A 108 -16.07 17.60 -36.10
C PHE A 108 -15.24 16.47 -36.73
N ILE A 109 -14.74 16.67 -37.96
CA ILE A 109 -13.90 15.68 -38.66
C ILE A 109 -12.60 15.41 -37.89
N MET A 110 -11.99 16.44 -37.28
CA MET A 110 -10.78 16.27 -36.46
C MET A 110 -11.06 15.49 -35.18
N LEU A 111 -12.20 15.73 -34.54
CA LEU A 111 -12.63 15.00 -33.35
C LEU A 111 -12.91 13.52 -33.67
N VAL A 112 -13.63 13.22 -34.74
CA VAL A 112 -13.89 11.84 -35.19
C VAL A 112 -12.59 11.13 -35.58
N LYS A 113 -11.68 11.80 -36.32
CA LYS A 113 -10.34 11.27 -36.60
C LYS A 113 -9.57 10.98 -35.31
N GLY A 114 -9.62 11.89 -34.33
CA GLY A 114 -9.00 11.71 -33.02
C GLY A 114 -9.57 10.51 -32.25
N TRP A 115 -10.88 10.29 -32.30
CA TRP A 115 -11.53 9.12 -31.70
C TRP A 115 -11.16 7.83 -32.41
N PHE A 116 -11.18 7.81 -33.74
CA PHE A 116 -10.78 6.66 -34.54
C PHE A 116 -9.33 6.26 -34.23
N LEU A 117 -8.41 7.22 -34.20
CA LEU A 117 -7.01 6.98 -33.81
C LEU A 117 -6.89 6.45 -32.37
N LYS A 118 -7.65 7.00 -31.41
CA LYS A 118 -7.68 6.50 -30.03
C LYS A 118 -8.17 5.04 -29.96
N VAL A 119 -9.20 4.68 -30.72
CA VAL A 119 -9.74 3.31 -30.78
C VAL A 119 -8.73 2.37 -31.41
N LEU A 120 -8.14 2.75 -32.55
CA LEU A 120 -7.12 1.96 -33.24
C LEU A 120 -5.91 1.71 -32.33
N ASN A 121 -5.40 2.74 -31.66
CA ASN A 121 -4.30 2.65 -30.70
C ASN A 121 -4.64 1.70 -29.53
N LYS A 122 -5.87 1.75 -29.02
CA LYS A 122 -6.34 0.79 -28.00
C LYS A 122 -6.34 -0.65 -28.54
N ILE A 123 -6.83 -0.89 -29.75
CA ILE A 123 -6.86 -2.22 -30.36
C ILE A 123 -5.43 -2.77 -30.49
N ILE A 124 -4.48 -1.96 -30.98
CA ILE A 124 -3.06 -2.32 -31.09
C ILE A 124 -2.48 -2.65 -29.72
N LEU A 125 -2.73 -1.80 -28.71
CA LEU A 125 -2.29 -2.04 -27.34
C LEU A 125 -2.82 -3.36 -26.78
N TYR A 126 -4.12 -3.63 -26.91
CA TYR A 126 -4.74 -4.86 -26.41
C TYR A 126 -4.20 -6.10 -27.13
N LYS A 127 -4.01 -6.02 -28.45
CA LYS A 127 -3.36 -7.10 -29.22
C LYS A 127 -1.96 -7.38 -28.69
N ASN A 128 -1.14 -6.35 -28.47
CA ASN A 128 0.21 -6.48 -27.93
C ASN A 128 0.18 -7.08 -26.51
N LEU A 129 -0.72 -6.61 -25.65
CA LEU A 129 -0.85 -7.11 -24.28
C LEU A 129 -1.28 -8.58 -24.23
N LEU A 130 -2.20 -8.99 -25.11
CA LEU A 130 -2.63 -10.39 -25.25
C LEU A 130 -1.48 -11.28 -25.73
N LEU A 131 -0.67 -10.82 -26.69
CA LEU A 131 0.52 -11.54 -27.15
C LEU A 131 1.55 -11.71 -26.03
N LEU A 132 1.81 -10.66 -25.24
CA LEU A 132 2.72 -10.75 -24.09
C LEU A 132 2.16 -11.71 -23.02
N LYS A 133 0.86 -11.63 -22.73
CA LYS A 133 0.20 -12.52 -21.78
C LYS A 133 0.27 -13.99 -22.22
N TYR A 134 0.07 -14.25 -23.51
CA TYR A 134 0.18 -15.61 -24.07
C TYR A 134 1.61 -16.17 -23.93
N ARG A 135 2.64 -15.33 -24.10
CA ARG A 135 4.05 -15.72 -23.94
C ARG A 135 4.51 -15.80 -22.48
N SER A 136 3.85 -15.09 -21.57
CA SER A 136 4.27 -15.04 -20.18
C SER A 136 4.00 -16.33 -19.42
N GLN A 137 5.01 -16.83 -18.70
CA GLN A 137 4.92 -18.02 -17.82
C GLN A 137 4.21 -17.72 -16.50
N SER A 138 4.24 -16.45 -16.07
CA SER A 138 3.71 -16.01 -14.79
C SER A 138 3.29 -14.55 -14.87
N LYS A 139 2.55 -14.08 -13.87
CA LYS A 139 2.20 -12.65 -13.73
C LYS A 139 3.44 -11.76 -13.57
N ARG A 140 4.49 -12.25 -12.91
CA ARG A 140 5.76 -11.53 -12.74
C ARG A 140 6.50 -11.45 -14.08
N HIS A 141 6.52 -12.55 -14.83
CA HIS A 141 7.09 -12.57 -16.17
C HIS A 141 6.39 -11.55 -17.08
N LEU A 142 5.05 -11.52 -17.10
CA LEU A 142 4.29 -10.51 -17.85
C LEU A 142 4.69 -9.09 -17.47
N PHE A 143 4.85 -8.81 -16.17
CA PHE A 143 5.29 -7.50 -15.69
C PHE A 143 6.68 -7.13 -16.24
N TYR A 144 7.65 -8.05 -16.19
CA TYR A 144 8.99 -7.78 -16.73
C TYR A 144 8.99 -7.59 -18.25
N MET A 145 8.17 -8.34 -18.99
CA MET A 145 8.00 -8.14 -20.43
C MET A 145 7.40 -6.76 -20.75
N LEU A 146 6.45 -6.27 -19.94
CA LEU A 146 5.92 -4.91 -20.08
C LEU A 146 6.99 -3.85 -19.80
N VAL A 147 7.85 -4.07 -18.81
CA VAL A 147 9.01 -3.19 -18.56
C VAL A 147 9.96 -3.22 -19.76
N LYS A 148 10.28 -4.40 -20.32
CA LYS A 148 11.10 -4.51 -21.54
C LYS A 148 10.51 -3.72 -22.70
N LYS A 149 9.21 -3.89 -22.97
CA LYS A 149 8.48 -3.13 -24.01
C LYS A 149 8.56 -1.62 -23.75
N LYS A 150 8.36 -1.16 -22.51
CA LYS A 150 8.51 0.26 -22.13
C LYS A 150 9.88 0.84 -22.47
N TYR A 151 10.93 0.04 -22.31
CA TYR A 151 12.32 0.44 -22.56
C TYR A 151 12.85 -0.01 -23.93
N ASN A 152 11.96 -0.40 -24.87
CA ASN A 152 12.31 -0.87 -26.22
C ASN A 152 13.35 -2.02 -26.25
N LEU A 153 13.31 -2.89 -25.23
CA LEU A 153 14.15 -4.08 -25.19
C LEU A 153 13.52 -5.22 -26.00
N PRO A 154 14.33 -6.03 -26.72
CA PRO A 154 13.82 -7.13 -27.53
C PRO A 154 13.19 -8.22 -26.65
N ILE A 155 12.02 -8.71 -27.05
CA ILE A 155 11.33 -9.82 -26.38
C ILE A 155 11.50 -11.09 -27.20
N GLN A 156 12.26 -12.05 -26.67
CA GLN A 156 12.56 -13.30 -27.37
C GLN A 156 11.36 -14.26 -27.30
N LYS A 157 11.25 -15.20 -28.25
CA LYS A 157 10.08 -16.09 -28.37
C LYS A 157 9.94 -17.04 -27.16
N GLU A 158 11.06 -17.43 -26.56
CA GLU A 158 11.15 -18.44 -25.49
C GLU A 158 11.88 -17.91 -24.25
N GLU A 159 11.95 -16.58 -24.07
CA GLU A 159 12.56 -16.06 -22.84
C GLU A 159 11.72 -16.44 -21.61
N ASN A 160 12.41 -16.72 -20.51
CA ASN A 160 11.78 -17.02 -19.22
C ASN A 160 11.74 -15.79 -18.30
N GLU A 161 11.04 -15.92 -17.17
CA GLU A 161 10.90 -14.84 -16.20
C GLU A 161 12.24 -14.23 -15.75
N MET A 162 13.25 -15.08 -15.53
CA MET A 162 14.57 -14.65 -15.07
C MET A 162 15.29 -13.83 -16.14
N GLN A 163 15.27 -14.26 -17.40
CA GLN A 163 15.88 -13.54 -18.52
C GLN A 163 15.22 -12.17 -18.70
N SER A 164 13.88 -12.13 -18.75
CA SER A 164 13.14 -10.86 -18.83
C SER A 164 13.46 -9.91 -17.66
N TYR A 165 13.54 -10.45 -16.44
CA TYR A 165 13.92 -9.68 -15.26
C TYR A 165 15.34 -9.12 -15.35
N LEU A 166 16.31 -9.94 -15.75
CA LEU A 166 17.72 -9.53 -15.84
C LEU A 166 17.91 -8.44 -16.89
N ASP A 167 17.28 -8.57 -18.06
CA ASP A 167 17.31 -7.54 -19.11
C ASP A 167 16.72 -6.23 -18.60
N ALA A 168 15.52 -6.28 -18.01
CA ALA A 168 14.87 -5.10 -17.45
C ALA A 168 15.71 -4.43 -16.35
N LYS A 169 16.27 -5.22 -15.42
CA LYS A 169 17.13 -4.73 -14.34
C LYS A 169 18.39 -4.08 -14.88
N ARG A 170 19.10 -4.73 -15.81
CA ARG A 170 20.34 -4.22 -16.40
C ARG A 170 20.10 -2.91 -17.14
N GLU A 171 18.99 -2.81 -17.86
CA GLU A 171 18.61 -1.58 -18.54
C GLU A 171 18.26 -0.44 -17.58
N LEU A 172 17.53 -0.72 -16.50
CA LEU A 172 17.28 0.28 -15.46
C LEU A 172 18.57 0.76 -14.80
N ILE A 173 19.57 -0.12 -14.60
CA ILE A 173 20.89 0.26 -14.11
C ILE A 173 21.61 1.14 -15.15
N ARG A 174 21.63 0.73 -16.42
CA ARG A 174 22.27 1.48 -17.53
C ARG A 174 21.71 2.90 -17.66
N LEU A 175 20.38 3.04 -17.50
CA LEU A 175 19.68 4.31 -17.56
C LEU A 175 19.77 5.14 -16.28
N ASN A 176 20.48 4.64 -15.25
CA ASN A 176 20.52 5.24 -13.92
C ASN A 176 19.10 5.53 -13.40
N ARG A 177 18.25 4.49 -13.40
CA ARG A 177 16.86 4.46 -12.88
C ARG A 177 16.65 3.36 -11.84
N TRP A 178 17.65 2.50 -11.63
CA TRP A 178 17.64 1.50 -10.56
C TRP A 178 17.88 2.18 -9.21
N SER A 179 16.86 2.21 -8.35
CA SER A 179 16.87 2.88 -7.05
C SER A 179 16.65 1.91 -5.88
N PHE A 180 17.00 0.65 -6.08
CA PHE A 180 16.80 -0.44 -5.12
C PHE A 180 18.14 -1.05 -4.70
N MET A 181 18.16 -1.70 -3.54
CA MET A 181 19.33 -2.44 -3.06
C MET A 181 20.60 -1.59 -3.01
N TRP A 182 20.48 -0.35 -2.55
CA TRP A 182 21.61 0.54 -2.34
C TRP A 182 22.65 -0.13 -1.42
N ARG A 183 23.91 -0.16 -1.84
CA ARG A 183 25.01 -0.56 -0.97
C ARG A 183 25.30 0.58 0.00
N VAL A 184 25.12 0.30 1.29
CA VAL A 184 25.34 1.26 2.37
C VAL A 184 26.48 0.84 3.28
N SER A 185 27.26 1.81 3.74
CA SER A 185 28.27 1.64 4.79
C SER A 185 28.29 2.85 5.72
N ASN A 186 28.99 2.75 6.86
CA ASN A 186 29.09 3.79 7.89
C ASN A 186 27.72 4.21 8.47
N VAL A 187 26.84 3.25 8.72
CA VAL A 187 25.43 3.46 9.11
C VAL A 187 25.21 4.05 10.51
N LYS A 188 26.27 4.18 11.32
CA LYS A 188 26.19 4.73 12.69
C LYS A 188 26.02 6.26 12.73
N ASN A 189 26.45 6.98 11.69
CA ASN A 189 26.45 8.44 11.69
C ASN A 189 25.17 9.01 11.04
N GLU A 190 24.97 10.33 11.15
CA GLU A 190 23.89 11.02 10.41
C GLU A 190 24.03 10.79 8.89
N PHE A 191 25.27 10.92 8.40
CA PHE A 191 25.65 10.61 7.04
C PHE A 191 26.18 9.18 6.94
N LEU A 192 25.61 8.43 6.01
CA LEU A 192 26.11 7.14 5.56
C LEU A 192 26.78 7.27 4.18
N LEU A 193 27.46 6.23 3.74
CA LEU A 193 27.91 6.10 2.36
C LEU A 193 26.93 5.21 1.60
N CYS A 194 26.19 5.76 0.64
CA CYS A 194 25.28 5.06 -0.26
C CYS A 194 25.87 5.05 -1.67
N GLU A 195 26.21 3.88 -2.21
CA GLU A 195 26.91 3.74 -3.51
C GLU A 195 28.14 4.64 -3.61
N LYS A 196 28.97 4.64 -2.57
CA LYS A 196 30.19 5.47 -2.41
C LYS A 196 29.92 6.98 -2.38
N ARG A 197 28.67 7.42 -2.23
CA ARG A 197 28.29 8.83 -2.04
C ARG A 197 27.83 9.08 -0.62
N LYS A 198 28.24 10.21 -0.06
CA LYS A 198 27.75 10.68 1.24
C LYS A 198 26.25 10.98 1.12
N ALA A 199 25.41 10.40 1.96
CA ALA A 199 23.98 10.63 1.96
C ALA A 199 23.35 10.48 3.35
N ARG A 200 22.20 11.12 3.57
CA ARG A 200 21.40 11.02 4.80
C ARG A 200 20.11 10.24 4.54
N PRO A 201 19.76 9.26 5.38
CA PRO A 201 18.54 8.48 5.20
C PRO A 201 17.29 9.25 5.64
N ILE A 202 16.31 9.46 4.74
CA ILE A 202 15.03 10.13 5.06
C ILE A 202 13.83 9.16 5.10
N SER A 203 14.10 7.87 4.90
CA SER A 203 13.11 6.78 4.88
C SER A 203 13.44 5.66 5.88
N SER A 204 14.02 6.01 7.03
CA SER A 204 14.38 5.07 8.11
C SER A 204 13.18 4.69 8.97
N TYR A 205 13.06 3.41 9.35
CA TYR A 205 12.03 2.97 10.30
C TYR A 205 12.49 3.01 11.77
N SER A 206 13.68 3.55 12.02
CA SER A 206 14.21 3.80 13.37
C SER A 206 13.55 5.04 13.97
N TYR A 207 12.25 4.95 14.26
CA TYR A 207 11.42 6.10 14.67
C TYR A 207 11.96 6.80 15.94
N LEU A 208 12.45 6.03 16.91
CA LEU A 208 13.01 6.54 18.17
C LEU A 208 14.55 6.63 18.16
N ASP A 209 15.15 6.38 17.00
CA ASP A 209 16.60 6.39 16.71
C ASP A 209 17.47 5.48 17.60
N PHE A 210 16.91 4.39 18.13
CA PHE A 210 17.68 3.45 18.96
C PHE A 210 18.77 2.68 18.21
N ILE A 211 18.71 2.61 16.87
CA ILE A 211 19.77 1.99 16.06
C ILE A 211 21.15 2.64 16.27
N ARG A 212 21.18 3.91 16.72
CA ARG A 212 22.40 4.69 17.01
C ARG A 212 22.64 4.93 18.50
N GLU A 213 21.76 4.44 19.37
CA GLU A 213 21.82 4.70 20.81
C GLU A 213 22.92 3.88 21.49
N PRO A 214 23.97 4.52 22.07
CA PRO A 214 25.06 3.80 22.71
C PRO A 214 24.62 2.89 23.85
N LEU A 215 23.62 3.27 24.64
CA LEU A 215 23.12 2.44 25.73
C LEU A 215 22.54 1.11 25.23
N VAL A 216 21.81 1.14 24.13
CA VAL A 216 21.23 -0.05 23.48
C VAL A 216 22.34 -0.94 22.91
N GLN A 217 23.33 -0.34 22.24
CA GLN A 217 24.48 -1.08 21.68
C GLN A 217 25.31 -1.77 22.77
N ASN A 218 25.58 -1.08 23.88
CA ASN A 218 26.35 -1.63 24.98
C ASN A 218 25.62 -2.80 25.66
N ASN A 219 24.32 -2.68 25.89
CA ASN A 219 23.51 -3.77 26.46
C ASN A 219 23.45 -5.00 25.53
N ALA A 220 23.34 -4.77 24.22
CA ALA A 220 23.41 -5.85 23.23
C ALA A 220 24.76 -6.60 23.28
N ILE A 221 25.88 -5.87 23.36
CA ILE A 221 27.22 -6.47 23.45
C ILE A 221 27.38 -7.25 24.77
N GLN A 222 26.96 -6.67 25.89
CA GLN A 222 27.02 -7.34 27.20
C GLN A 222 26.23 -8.65 27.20
N ALA A 223 24.99 -8.62 26.69
CA ALA A 223 24.16 -9.81 26.56
C ALA A 223 24.82 -10.89 25.70
N ALA A 224 25.49 -10.53 24.60
CA ALA A 224 26.19 -11.50 23.76
C ALA A 224 27.40 -12.13 24.46
N MET A 225 28.11 -11.38 25.32
CA MET A 225 29.24 -11.90 26.10
C MET A 225 28.79 -12.83 27.23
N GLU A 226 27.65 -12.54 27.85
CA GLU A 226 27.10 -13.32 28.98
C GLU A 226 26.35 -14.58 28.51
N TRP A 227 25.54 -14.47 27.46
CA TRP A 227 24.62 -15.53 27.01
C TRP A 227 25.07 -16.25 25.74
N SER A 228 26.27 -15.95 25.23
CA SER A 228 26.78 -16.41 23.94
C SER A 228 26.07 -15.80 22.71
N THR A 229 26.54 -16.16 21.52
CA THR A 229 26.06 -15.65 20.23
C THR A 229 24.85 -16.42 19.68
N GLY A 230 24.48 -17.54 20.32
CA GLY A 230 23.38 -18.41 19.90
C GLY A 230 22.86 -19.26 21.07
N ASN A 231 21.89 -20.12 20.79
CA ASN A 231 21.27 -21.01 21.78
C ASN A 231 21.39 -22.48 21.36
N HIS A 232 21.16 -23.42 22.29
CA HIS A 232 21.27 -24.86 22.06
C HIS A 232 20.02 -25.48 21.40
N GLY A 233 19.54 -24.86 20.32
CA GLY A 233 18.37 -25.30 19.55
C GLY A 233 17.18 -24.34 19.58
N PRO A 234 16.01 -24.75 19.07
CA PRO A 234 14.77 -23.97 19.08
C PRO A 234 14.21 -23.80 20.51
N ARG A 235 13.22 -22.90 20.67
CA ARG A 235 12.62 -22.58 21.99
C ARG A 235 11.99 -23.78 22.68
N MET A 236 11.41 -24.71 21.90
CA MET A 236 10.83 -25.96 22.41
C MET A 236 11.88 -26.89 23.06
N LEU A 237 13.16 -26.74 22.72
CA LEU A 237 14.25 -27.58 23.21
C LEU A 237 15.17 -26.76 24.15
N GLY A 238 16.47 -26.73 23.88
CA GLY A 238 17.45 -25.97 24.67
C GLY A 238 17.55 -24.47 24.33
N GLY A 239 16.58 -23.92 23.59
CA GLY A 239 16.62 -22.55 23.06
C GLY A 239 16.03 -21.47 23.97
N ASN A 240 15.50 -21.83 25.14
CA ASN A 240 14.68 -20.95 25.98
C ASN A 240 15.48 -20.27 27.10
N SER A 241 16.44 -19.40 26.72
CA SER A 241 17.27 -18.68 27.70
C SER A 241 16.48 -17.65 28.53
N GLN A 242 16.94 -17.38 29.76
CA GLN A 242 16.23 -16.48 30.69
C GLN A 242 16.10 -15.06 30.12
N ILE A 243 17.12 -14.55 29.42
CA ILE A 243 17.05 -13.23 28.77
C ILE A 243 15.90 -13.11 27.76
N LEU A 244 15.51 -14.21 27.10
CA LEU A 244 14.35 -14.22 26.21
C LEU A 244 13.04 -14.17 26.99
N ARG A 245 12.94 -14.93 28.09
CA ARG A 245 11.78 -14.89 28.99
C ARG A 245 11.61 -13.52 29.65
N ASP A 246 12.71 -12.86 30.00
CA ASP A 246 12.68 -11.50 30.57
C ASP A 246 12.18 -10.50 29.55
N LEU A 247 12.65 -10.59 28.29
CA LEU A 247 12.16 -9.75 27.21
C LEU A 247 10.68 -10.02 26.90
N GLU A 248 10.22 -11.28 26.97
CA GLU A 248 8.81 -11.62 26.75
C GLU A 248 7.88 -10.96 27.75
N LYS A 249 8.25 -10.97 29.03
CA LYS A 249 7.54 -10.26 30.09
C LYS A 249 7.55 -8.75 29.88
N VAL A 250 8.68 -8.17 29.51
CA VAL A 250 8.78 -6.72 29.23
C VAL A 250 7.86 -6.33 28.07
N VAL A 251 7.84 -7.11 26.99
CA VAL A 251 6.99 -6.85 25.83
C VAL A 251 5.50 -7.04 26.17
N GLY A 252 5.13 -8.10 26.89
CA GLY A 252 3.77 -8.30 27.38
C GLY A 252 3.30 -7.10 28.20
N ASN A 253 4.07 -6.74 29.23
CA ASN A 253 3.77 -5.64 30.14
C ASN A 253 3.67 -4.30 29.42
N PHE A 254 4.49 -4.07 28.39
CA PHE A 254 4.43 -2.84 27.59
C PHE A 254 3.05 -2.63 26.95
N PHE A 255 2.41 -3.71 26.49
CA PHE A 255 1.06 -3.70 25.94
C PHE A 255 -0.02 -4.03 26.98
N GLY A 256 0.30 -4.10 28.26
CA GLY A 256 -0.66 -4.38 29.34
C GLY A 256 -1.18 -5.82 29.37
N ARG A 257 -0.38 -6.79 28.90
CA ARG A 257 -0.61 -8.24 29.05
C ARG A 257 0.50 -8.83 29.93
N ASN A 258 0.35 -10.04 30.46
CA ASN A 258 1.37 -10.59 31.36
C ASN A 258 2.58 -11.17 30.61
N ASP A 259 2.38 -11.64 29.37
CA ASP A 259 3.44 -12.34 28.62
C ASP A 259 3.36 -12.13 27.10
N SER A 260 4.37 -12.63 26.40
CA SER A 260 4.45 -12.63 24.95
C SER A 260 5.32 -13.78 24.43
N ILE A 261 5.30 -14.03 23.12
CA ILE A 261 6.22 -14.96 22.45
C ILE A 261 7.09 -14.21 21.46
N LEU A 262 8.39 -14.50 21.48
CA LEU A 262 9.35 -13.94 20.52
C LEU A 262 9.48 -14.81 19.27
N ALA A 263 9.82 -14.14 18.17
CA ALA A 263 10.32 -14.76 16.96
C ALA A 263 11.58 -14.04 16.46
N VAL A 264 12.36 -14.71 15.61
CA VAL A 264 13.60 -14.15 15.04
C VAL A 264 13.37 -12.87 14.22
N CYS A 265 12.18 -12.66 13.67
CA CYS A 265 11.82 -11.44 12.97
C CYS A 265 10.30 -11.19 13.00
N GLY A 266 9.88 -9.95 12.77
CA GLY A 266 8.46 -9.58 12.75
C GLY A 266 7.64 -10.28 11.67
N PHE A 267 8.25 -10.57 10.51
CA PHE A 267 7.59 -11.34 9.46
C PHE A 267 7.20 -12.73 9.96
N LEU A 268 8.13 -13.40 10.65
CA LEU A 268 7.91 -14.74 11.21
C LEU A 268 6.89 -14.68 12.36
N ALA A 269 6.97 -13.70 13.26
CA ALA A 269 5.99 -13.52 14.35
C ALA A 269 4.56 -13.39 13.80
N CYS A 270 4.34 -12.49 12.83
CA CYS A 270 3.01 -12.29 12.26
C CYS A 270 2.50 -13.53 11.53
N MET A 271 3.33 -14.10 10.65
CA MET A 271 2.96 -15.30 9.89
C MET A 271 2.63 -16.46 10.83
N SER A 272 3.50 -16.75 11.81
CA SER A 272 3.33 -17.86 12.74
C SER A 272 2.16 -17.67 13.70
N GLY A 273 1.89 -16.43 14.13
CA GLY A 273 0.72 -16.13 14.96
C GLY A 273 -0.59 -16.48 14.24
N ILE A 274 -0.72 -16.13 12.95
CA ILE A 274 -1.90 -16.52 12.15
C ILE A 274 -1.98 -18.04 11.98
N VAL A 275 -0.87 -18.68 11.64
CA VAL A 275 -0.81 -20.13 11.42
C VAL A 275 -1.20 -20.91 12.66
N ALA A 276 -0.85 -20.42 13.85
CA ALA A 276 -1.17 -21.11 15.09
C ALA A 276 -2.67 -21.03 15.44
N VAL A 277 -3.35 -19.92 15.12
CA VAL A 277 -4.71 -19.64 15.64
C VAL A 277 -5.84 -19.84 14.64
N ALA A 278 -5.51 -20.17 13.39
CA ALA A 278 -6.48 -20.41 12.33
C ALA A 278 -6.18 -21.69 11.56
N THR A 279 -7.22 -22.35 11.09
CA THR A 279 -7.17 -23.60 10.32
C THR A 279 -8.13 -23.54 9.15
N HIS A 280 -8.18 -24.60 8.33
CA HIS A 280 -9.13 -24.73 7.22
C HIS A 280 -10.62 -24.68 7.64
N GLU A 281 -10.93 -24.86 8.93
CA GLU A 281 -12.29 -24.73 9.50
C GLU A 281 -12.67 -23.27 9.84
N ASP A 282 -11.72 -22.35 9.74
CA ASP A 282 -11.87 -20.95 10.13
C ASP A 282 -11.90 -20.02 8.92
N ILE A 283 -12.27 -18.75 9.17
CA ILE A 283 -12.22 -17.69 8.18
C ILE A 283 -11.36 -16.51 8.64
N ILE A 284 -10.62 -15.92 7.71
CA ILE A 284 -9.84 -14.70 7.91
C ILE A 284 -10.35 -13.60 6.97
N LEU A 285 -10.84 -12.52 7.56
CA LEU A 285 -11.18 -11.28 6.86
C LEU A 285 -10.05 -10.29 7.09
N TYR A 286 -9.42 -9.79 6.03
CA TYR A 286 -8.24 -8.93 6.18
C TYR A 286 -8.32 -7.68 5.31
N ASP A 287 -7.70 -6.60 5.76
CA ASP A 287 -7.64 -5.38 4.97
C ASP A 287 -6.85 -5.63 3.67
N SER A 288 -7.35 -5.15 2.53
CA SER A 288 -6.68 -5.34 1.23
C SER A 288 -5.22 -4.86 1.18
N ARG A 289 -4.84 -3.92 2.06
CA ARG A 289 -3.49 -3.35 2.15
C ARG A 289 -2.63 -3.95 3.26
N THR A 290 -3.05 -5.04 3.91
CA THR A 290 -2.20 -5.73 4.90
C THR A 290 -0.89 -6.24 4.29
N HIS A 291 0.10 -6.32 5.18
CA HIS A 291 1.46 -6.72 4.90
C HIS A 291 1.53 -8.16 4.40
N ALA A 292 2.58 -8.45 3.64
CA ALA A 292 2.77 -9.75 3.02
C ALA A 292 2.85 -10.90 4.04
N CYS A 293 3.29 -10.66 5.27
CA CYS A 293 3.34 -11.68 6.32
C CYS A 293 1.95 -12.18 6.74
N VAL A 294 0.93 -11.30 6.77
CA VAL A 294 -0.46 -11.71 7.04
C VAL A 294 -0.94 -12.66 5.95
N LYS A 295 -0.71 -12.28 4.69
CA LYS A 295 -1.10 -13.06 3.51
C LYS A 295 -0.38 -14.42 3.46
N MET A 296 0.89 -14.45 3.86
CA MET A 296 1.65 -15.69 3.95
C MET A 296 1.11 -16.59 5.07
N GLY A 297 0.78 -16.03 6.23
CA GLY A 297 0.15 -16.78 7.33
C GLY A 297 -1.18 -17.40 6.90
N ILE A 298 -2.03 -16.62 6.23
CA ILE A 298 -3.29 -17.09 5.63
C ILE A 298 -3.06 -18.27 4.69
N GLN A 299 -2.09 -18.14 3.77
CA GLN A 299 -1.79 -19.18 2.81
C GLN A 299 -1.34 -20.48 3.48
N ILE A 300 -0.53 -20.40 4.52
CA ILE A 300 0.02 -21.57 5.23
C ILE A 300 -1.03 -22.24 6.12
N CYS A 301 -1.87 -21.45 6.80
CA CYS A 301 -2.86 -21.98 7.75
C CYS A 301 -4.04 -22.72 7.07
N GLY A 302 -4.25 -22.47 5.77
CA GLY A 302 -5.30 -23.11 4.99
C GLY A 302 -6.72 -22.57 5.24
N ALA A 303 -6.88 -21.58 6.12
CA ALA A 303 -8.17 -20.93 6.38
C ALA A 303 -8.73 -20.27 5.11
N LYS A 304 -10.06 -20.24 4.99
CA LYS A 304 -10.68 -19.45 3.93
C LYS A 304 -10.43 -17.98 4.23
N ALA A 305 -10.09 -17.18 3.21
CA ALA A 305 -9.85 -15.76 3.43
C ALA A 305 -10.45 -14.86 2.36
N TYR A 306 -10.94 -13.70 2.78
CA TYR A 306 -11.46 -12.66 1.92
C TYR A 306 -10.90 -11.31 2.33
N SER A 307 -10.39 -10.56 1.35
CA SER A 307 -9.97 -9.18 1.59
C SER A 307 -11.19 -8.25 1.61
N PHE A 308 -11.24 -7.32 2.57
CA PHE A 308 -12.12 -6.16 2.48
C PHE A 308 -11.37 -4.95 1.92
N LYS A 309 -12.11 -4.00 1.34
CA LYS A 309 -11.52 -2.76 0.82
C LYS A 309 -10.87 -2.00 1.96
N HIS A 310 -9.77 -1.35 1.64
CA HIS A 310 -8.95 -0.68 2.62
C HIS A 310 -9.74 0.29 3.51
N ASN A 311 -9.65 0.11 4.84
CA ASN A 311 -10.35 0.89 5.86
C ASN A 311 -11.87 1.02 5.63
N ASP A 312 -12.48 0.08 4.90
CA ASP A 312 -13.92 0.06 4.59
C ASP A 312 -14.68 -0.89 5.54
N TYR A 313 -15.18 -0.32 6.62
CA TYR A 313 -15.94 -1.03 7.66
C TYR A 313 -17.26 -1.62 7.12
N ASN A 314 -17.90 -0.96 6.16
CA ASN A 314 -19.17 -1.42 5.59
C ASN A 314 -18.93 -2.68 4.74
N HIS A 315 -17.86 -2.69 3.97
CA HIS A 315 -17.50 -3.88 3.21
C HIS A 315 -17.08 -5.03 4.14
N LEU A 316 -16.37 -4.76 5.23
CA LEU A 316 -16.10 -5.76 6.26
C LEU A 316 -17.41 -6.33 6.85
N GLU A 317 -18.36 -5.48 7.24
CA GLU A 317 -19.66 -5.90 7.79
C GLU A 317 -20.44 -6.80 6.81
N VAL A 318 -20.46 -6.45 5.52
CA VAL A 318 -21.05 -7.29 4.47
C VAL A 318 -20.40 -8.68 4.42
N LEU A 319 -19.08 -8.77 4.53
CA LEU A 319 -18.37 -10.06 4.56
C LEU A 319 -18.66 -10.84 5.85
N LEU A 320 -18.71 -10.16 6.99
CA LEU A 320 -19.05 -10.77 8.28
C LEU A 320 -20.45 -11.39 8.24
N ILE A 321 -21.47 -10.65 7.79
CA ILE A 321 -22.84 -11.16 7.64
C ILE A 321 -22.87 -12.38 6.70
N LYS A 322 -22.14 -12.30 5.58
CA LYS A 322 -22.19 -13.32 4.54
C LYS A 322 -21.50 -14.63 4.92
N TYR A 323 -20.41 -14.56 5.69
CA TYR A 323 -19.52 -15.69 5.87
C TYR A 323 -19.38 -16.17 7.33
N ARG A 324 -19.49 -15.29 8.33
CA ARG A 324 -19.13 -15.61 9.73
C ARG A 324 -19.78 -16.89 10.25
N TYR A 325 -21.06 -17.10 9.97
CA TYR A 325 -21.85 -18.23 10.49
C TYR A 325 -21.47 -19.59 9.88
N LYS A 326 -20.64 -19.61 8.82
CA LYS A 326 -20.23 -20.83 8.11
C LYS A 326 -18.93 -21.44 8.65
N TYR A 327 -18.25 -20.75 9.56
CA TYR A 327 -16.91 -21.11 10.03
C TYR A 327 -16.85 -21.12 11.55
N ARG A 328 -15.92 -21.93 12.09
CA ARG A 328 -15.75 -22.10 13.54
C ARG A 328 -15.31 -20.79 14.18
N ASN A 329 -14.15 -20.27 13.79
CA ASN A 329 -13.67 -18.94 14.18
C ASN A 329 -13.65 -17.98 12.98
N CYS A 330 -13.69 -16.69 13.30
CA CYS A 330 -13.48 -15.60 12.35
C CYS A 330 -12.45 -14.64 12.91
N TRP A 331 -11.38 -14.41 12.17
CA TRP A 331 -10.34 -13.45 12.49
C TRP A 331 -10.46 -12.24 11.55
N VAL A 332 -10.39 -11.04 12.12
CA VAL A 332 -10.27 -9.78 11.39
C VAL A 332 -8.84 -9.28 11.54
N CYS A 333 -8.09 -9.20 10.44
CA CYS A 333 -6.69 -8.78 10.44
C CYS A 333 -6.53 -7.35 9.90
N ILE A 334 -5.94 -6.47 10.72
CA ILE A 334 -5.64 -5.07 10.37
C ILE A 334 -4.20 -4.71 10.76
N GLU A 335 -3.68 -3.61 10.20
CA GLU A 335 -2.44 -2.97 10.67
C GLU A 335 -2.77 -1.74 11.52
N SER A 336 -2.01 -1.53 12.58
CA SER A 336 -2.04 -0.30 13.40
C SER A 336 -1.77 0.97 12.58
N VAL A 337 -0.81 0.90 11.66
CA VAL A 337 -0.42 1.95 10.72
C VAL A 337 -0.08 1.27 9.41
N TYR A 338 -0.82 1.57 8.34
CA TYR A 338 -0.57 0.96 7.05
C TYR A 338 0.68 1.55 6.41
N SER A 339 1.70 0.72 6.24
CA SER A 339 3.06 1.19 5.97
C SER A 339 3.26 1.98 4.66
N MET A 340 2.37 1.86 3.67
CA MET A 340 2.50 2.57 2.40
C MET A 340 1.72 3.88 2.34
N ASP A 341 0.66 3.99 3.14
CA ASP A 341 -0.32 5.06 3.11
C ASP A 341 -0.23 5.95 4.36
N GLY A 342 0.37 5.44 5.44
CA GLY A 342 0.57 6.20 6.69
C GLY A 342 -0.74 6.58 7.37
N ASP A 343 -1.83 5.91 7.05
CA ASP A 343 -3.12 6.05 7.73
C ASP A 343 -3.31 4.95 8.78
N ILE A 344 -4.26 5.19 9.69
CA ILE A 344 -4.62 4.28 10.77
C ILE A 344 -6.08 3.82 10.65
N PRO A 345 -6.40 2.56 11.00
CA PRO A 345 -7.78 2.14 11.09
C PRO A 345 -8.47 2.78 12.30
N HIS A 346 -9.77 3.02 12.19
CA HIS A 346 -10.59 3.42 13.33
C HIS A 346 -10.88 2.20 14.22
N LEU A 347 -9.98 1.93 15.17
CA LEU A 347 -10.04 0.77 16.07
C LEU A 347 -11.41 0.58 16.75
N PRO A 348 -12.09 1.64 17.26
CA PRO A 348 -13.40 1.47 17.90
C PRO A 348 -14.44 0.83 16.97
N THR A 349 -14.43 1.18 15.68
CA THR A 349 -15.38 0.62 14.71
C THR A 349 -15.07 -0.84 14.41
N PHE A 350 -13.79 -1.19 14.20
CA PHE A 350 -13.39 -2.59 14.00
C PHE A 350 -13.75 -3.45 15.20
N LYS A 351 -13.47 -2.99 16.43
CA LYS A 351 -13.82 -3.75 17.64
C LYS A 351 -15.33 -3.93 17.78
N LYS A 352 -16.11 -2.88 17.53
CA LYS A 352 -17.58 -2.96 17.57
C LYS A 352 -18.10 -4.06 16.63
N LEU A 353 -17.63 -4.08 15.38
CA LEU A 353 -18.01 -5.10 14.41
C LEU A 353 -17.56 -6.50 14.85
N CYS A 354 -16.35 -6.63 15.39
CA CYS A 354 -15.85 -7.90 15.91
C CYS A 354 -16.73 -8.44 17.04
N ILE A 355 -17.12 -7.59 18.00
CA ILE A 355 -18.03 -7.97 19.09
C ILE A 355 -19.40 -8.40 18.53
N GLN A 356 -20.01 -7.58 17.67
CA GLN A 356 -21.34 -7.84 17.10
C GLN A 356 -21.41 -9.18 16.34
N HIS A 357 -20.33 -9.54 15.65
CA HIS A 357 -20.27 -10.76 14.84
C HIS A 357 -19.46 -11.90 15.48
N LYS A 358 -19.10 -11.80 16.77
CA LYS A 358 -18.29 -12.81 17.48
C LYS A 358 -17.02 -13.17 16.70
N ALA A 359 -16.34 -12.17 16.15
CA ALA A 359 -15.04 -12.29 15.49
C ALA A 359 -13.93 -11.80 16.43
N LYS A 360 -12.71 -12.25 16.18
CA LYS A 360 -11.50 -11.90 16.92
C LYS A 360 -10.66 -10.92 16.11
N LEU A 361 -9.97 -10.01 16.78
CA LEU A 361 -9.17 -8.96 16.16
C LEU A 361 -7.68 -9.29 16.28
N TYR A 362 -7.02 -9.32 15.13
CA TYR A 362 -5.57 -9.53 14.99
C TYR A 362 -4.95 -8.24 14.45
N VAL A 363 -4.02 -7.65 15.21
CA VAL A 363 -3.43 -6.33 14.90
C VAL A 363 -1.92 -6.45 14.70
N ASP A 364 -1.44 -5.99 13.54
CA ASP A 364 -0.01 -5.75 13.31
C ASP A 364 0.40 -4.35 13.80
N GLU A 365 1.15 -4.31 14.89
CA GLU A 365 1.63 -3.13 15.63
C GLU A 365 3.06 -2.72 15.22
N ALA A 366 3.58 -3.23 14.10
CA ALA A 366 4.96 -2.97 13.69
C ALA A 366 5.27 -1.47 13.53
N HIS A 367 4.34 -0.68 12.99
CA HIS A 367 4.52 0.73 12.70
C HIS A 367 3.92 1.67 13.76
N GLY A 368 3.14 1.18 14.71
CA GLY A 368 2.57 2.00 15.77
C GLY A 368 3.32 1.94 17.11
N LEU A 369 4.08 0.88 17.42
CA LEU A 369 4.97 0.86 18.61
C LEU A 369 5.93 2.06 18.57
N GLY A 370 5.99 2.83 19.64
CA GLY A 370 6.81 4.04 19.77
C GLY A 370 6.30 5.25 18.99
N VAL A 371 5.18 5.12 18.28
CA VAL A 371 4.62 6.16 17.39
C VAL A 371 3.24 6.59 17.86
N LEU A 372 2.32 5.63 17.97
CA LEU A 372 0.92 5.83 18.34
C LEU A 372 0.74 5.81 19.85
N GLY A 373 -0.28 6.53 20.32
CA GLY A 373 -0.57 6.68 21.75
C GLY A 373 0.32 7.71 22.45
N LYS A 374 -0.04 8.11 23.68
CA LYS A 374 0.69 9.16 24.42
C LYS A 374 2.12 8.72 24.74
N THR A 375 2.29 7.45 25.10
CA THR A 375 3.53 6.83 25.56
C THR A 375 4.08 5.79 24.59
N GLY A 376 3.53 5.73 23.37
CA GLY A 376 4.08 4.88 22.29
C GLY A 376 3.60 3.44 22.35
N ARG A 377 2.53 3.14 23.10
CA ARG A 377 2.02 1.76 23.29
C ARG A 377 1.11 1.28 22.14
N GLY A 378 1.09 2.00 21.03
CA GLY A 378 0.43 1.54 19.80
C GLY A 378 -1.01 2.02 19.67
N ILE A 379 -1.76 1.33 18.82
CA ILE A 379 -3.10 1.76 18.41
C ILE A 379 -4.13 1.67 19.54
N GLU A 380 -4.00 0.71 20.43
CA GLU A 380 -4.90 0.59 21.59
C GLU A 380 -4.80 1.82 22.51
N GLU A 381 -3.57 2.26 22.82
CA GLU A 381 -3.36 3.48 23.61
C GLU A 381 -3.85 4.71 22.85
N HIS A 382 -3.64 4.78 21.54
CA HIS A 382 -4.09 5.90 20.71
C HIS A 382 -5.60 6.16 20.83
N PHE A 383 -6.40 5.10 20.89
CA PHE A 383 -7.86 5.20 21.06
C PHE A 383 -8.32 5.06 22.51
N ASN A 384 -7.41 4.95 23.48
CA ASN A 384 -7.71 4.68 24.89
C ASN A 384 -8.57 3.41 25.08
N MET A 385 -8.21 2.34 24.37
CA MET A 385 -8.90 1.05 24.38
C MET A 385 -7.91 -0.11 24.59
N PRO A 386 -7.15 -0.13 25.70
CA PRO A 386 -6.27 -1.26 26.03
C PRO A 386 -7.08 -2.56 26.14
N GLY A 387 -6.50 -3.70 25.74
CA GLY A 387 -7.18 -5.00 25.82
C GLY A 387 -8.08 -5.32 24.63
N THR A 388 -8.12 -4.47 23.60
CA THR A 388 -9.08 -4.57 22.50
C THR A 388 -8.73 -5.62 21.46
N ALA A 389 -7.45 -5.72 21.10
CA ALA A 389 -6.92 -6.72 20.20
C ALA A 389 -6.78 -8.05 20.95
N ASP A 390 -7.30 -9.11 20.32
CA ASP A 390 -7.14 -10.49 20.81
C ASP A 390 -5.68 -10.96 20.62
N ILE A 391 -5.04 -10.52 19.53
CA ILE A 391 -3.61 -10.74 19.27
C ILE A 391 -2.99 -9.46 18.72
N ILE A 392 -1.85 -9.07 19.30
CA ILE A 392 -0.96 -8.03 18.81
C ILE A 392 0.30 -8.71 18.30
N VAL A 393 0.74 -8.39 17.10
CA VAL A 393 2.07 -8.77 16.60
C VAL A 393 2.89 -7.56 16.26
N GLY A 394 4.21 -7.67 16.35
CA GLY A 394 5.06 -6.56 15.96
C GLY A 394 6.51 -6.96 15.73
N THR A 395 7.38 -5.96 15.70
CA THR A 395 8.79 -6.16 15.36
C THR A 395 9.73 -5.25 16.14
N PHE A 396 10.95 -5.73 16.35
CA PHE A 396 12.05 -4.94 16.88
C PHE A 396 12.84 -4.19 15.79
N SER A 397 12.56 -4.45 14.51
CA SER A 397 13.26 -3.87 13.34
C SER A 397 12.92 -2.43 12.98
N LYS A 398 12.13 -1.76 13.82
CA LYS A 398 11.65 -0.38 13.59
C LYS A 398 11.99 0.50 14.78
N SER A 399 11.01 0.91 15.58
CA SER A 399 11.23 1.81 16.72
C SER A 399 12.32 1.34 17.68
N ILE A 400 12.37 0.03 17.96
CA ILE A 400 13.35 -0.61 18.86
C ILE A 400 14.78 -0.61 18.31
N GLY A 401 14.96 -0.46 16.99
CA GLY A 401 16.30 -0.37 16.38
C GLY A 401 17.12 -1.66 16.39
N GLY A 402 16.47 -2.82 16.53
CA GLY A 402 17.11 -4.16 16.60
C GLY A 402 16.58 -5.14 15.55
N VAL A 403 16.65 -6.43 15.84
CA VAL A 403 16.05 -7.51 15.03
C VAL A 403 15.19 -8.36 15.96
N GLY A 404 14.09 -8.91 15.43
CA GLY A 404 13.14 -9.73 16.18
C GLY A 404 11.68 -9.39 15.89
N GLY A 405 10.80 -10.24 16.40
CA GLY A 405 9.36 -10.11 16.36
C GLY A 405 8.75 -10.61 17.66
N TYR A 406 7.51 -10.21 17.90
CA TYR A 406 6.78 -10.62 19.10
C TYR A 406 5.30 -10.84 18.78
N ILE A 407 4.66 -11.66 19.60
CA ILE A 407 3.22 -11.92 19.63
C ILE A 407 2.77 -11.72 21.08
N VAL A 408 1.84 -10.81 21.30
CA VAL A 408 1.24 -10.51 22.61
C VAL A 408 -0.24 -10.87 22.55
N ALA A 409 -0.71 -11.61 23.53
CA ALA A 409 -2.10 -12.08 23.63
C ALA A 409 -2.46 -12.33 25.11
N SER A 410 -3.63 -12.92 25.38
CA SER A 410 -3.94 -13.39 26.73
C SER A 410 -3.04 -14.57 27.12
N ASP A 411 -2.92 -14.83 28.42
CA ASP A 411 -2.05 -15.88 28.96
C ASP A 411 -2.39 -17.25 28.38
N GLU A 412 -3.68 -17.58 28.22
CA GLU A 412 -4.11 -18.84 27.64
C GLU A 412 -3.72 -18.96 26.16
N VAL A 413 -3.72 -17.84 25.42
CA VAL A 413 -3.28 -17.82 24.03
C VAL A 413 -1.77 -17.95 23.95
N ILE A 414 -1.02 -17.28 24.84
CA ILE A 414 0.45 -17.43 24.89
C ILE A 414 0.84 -18.87 25.20
N GLU A 415 0.26 -19.49 26.22
CA GLU A 415 0.51 -20.90 26.56
C GLU A 415 0.18 -21.84 25.39
N PHE A 416 -0.93 -21.58 24.70
CA PHE A 416 -1.26 -22.33 23.49
C PHE A 416 -0.22 -22.15 22.38
N LEU A 417 0.24 -20.91 22.16
CA LEU A 417 1.19 -20.58 21.11
C LEU A 417 2.59 -21.16 21.34
N ASP A 418 2.99 -21.49 22.58
CA ASP A 418 4.32 -22.05 22.87
C ASP A 418 4.64 -23.29 22.02
N PHE A 419 3.65 -24.15 21.81
CA PHE A 419 3.77 -25.37 21.00
C PHE A 419 3.16 -25.29 19.60
N HIS A 420 2.35 -24.26 19.29
CA HIS A 420 1.65 -24.15 18.01
C HIS A 420 2.22 -23.06 17.10
N CYS A 421 3.01 -22.14 17.64
CA CYS A 421 3.68 -21.10 16.88
C CYS A 421 4.91 -21.70 16.17
N ILE A 422 4.80 -22.00 14.88
CA ILE A 422 5.88 -22.64 14.11
C ILE A 422 7.21 -21.85 14.13
N GLY A 423 7.14 -20.52 14.30
CA GLY A 423 8.32 -19.67 14.44
C GLY A 423 9.02 -19.78 15.79
N ASN A 424 8.31 -20.26 16.81
CA ASN A 424 8.85 -20.60 18.13
C ASN A 424 9.42 -22.04 18.14
N VAL A 425 8.71 -22.96 17.48
CA VAL A 425 8.98 -24.40 17.53
C VAL A 425 10.07 -24.85 16.54
N PHE A 426 10.00 -24.39 15.29
CA PHE A 426 10.84 -24.90 14.20
C PHE A 426 11.87 -23.87 13.69
N SER A 427 12.13 -22.82 14.47
CA SER A 427 13.13 -21.80 14.16
C SER A 427 14.12 -21.61 15.29
N ALA A 428 15.32 -21.16 14.95
CA ALA A 428 16.27 -20.72 15.96
C ALA A 428 15.72 -19.51 16.72
N PRO A 429 15.91 -19.44 18.04
CA PRO A 429 15.45 -18.33 18.86
C PRO A 429 16.21 -17.04 18.55
N LEU A 430 15.67 -15.93 19.06
CA LEU A 430 16.31 -14.63 18.97
C LEU A 430 17.70 -14.67 19.66
N PRO A 431 18.78 -14.18 19.04
CA PRO A 431 20.08 -14.10 19.69
C PRO A 431 20.07 -13.14 20.89
N ALA A 432 20.86 -13.46 21.93
CA ALA A 432 20.95 -12.63 23.15
C ALA A 432 21.37 -11.18 22.85
N TYR A 433 22.23 -10.97 21.85
CA TYR A 433 22.57 -9.63 21.34
C TYR A 433 21.31 -8.79 21.03
N CYS A 434 20.36 -9.39 20.29
CA CYS A 434 19.13 -8.70 19.92
C CYS A 434 18.21 -8.52 21.14
N ALA A 435 18.16 -9.51 22.03
CA ALA A 435 17.33 -9.45 23.22
C ALA A 435 17.79 -8.36 24.21
N GLY A 436 19.09 -8.28 24.51
CA GLY A 436 19.65 -7.25 25.39
C GLY A 436 19.47 -5.84 24.84
N GLY A 437 19.64 -5.65 23.53
CA GLY A 437 19.34 -4.38 22.87
C GLY A 437 17.86 -4.00 22.97
N ALA A 438 16.95 -4.96 22.74
CA ALA A 438 15.51 -4.73 22.83
C ALA A 438 15.07 -4.39 24.27
N LEU A 439 15.56 -5.12 25.27
CA LEU A 439 15.32 -4.83 26.70
C LEU A 439 15.67 -3.37 27.03
N LYS A 440 16.87 -2.93 26.63
CA LYS A 440 17.29 -1.56 26.89
C LYS A 440 16.45 -0.54 26.12
N ALA A 441 16.06 -0.84 24.89
CA ALA A 441 15.20 0.06 24.12
C ALA A 441 13.82 0.25 24.78
N PHE A 442 13.18 -0.82 25.28
CA PHE A 442 11.92 -0.70 26.03
C PHE A 442 12.08 0.11 27.32
N GLU A 443 13.14 -0.11 28.09
CA GLU A 443 13.46 0.70 29.27
C GLU A 443 13.59 2.19 28.91
N LEU A 444 14.29 2.50 27.81
CA LEU A 444 14.47 3.87 27.34
C LEU A 444 13.18 4.49 26.79
N ILE A 445 12.24 3.71 26.26
CA ILE A 445 10.92 4.24 25.85
C ILE A 445 10.19 4.83 27.07
N ASP A 446 10.18 4.11 28.19
CA ASP A 446 9.49 4.55 29.40
C ASP A 446 10.25 5.65 30.14
N THR A 447 11.58 5.56 30.22
CA THR A 447 12.42 6.54 30.95
C THR A 447 12.74 7.81 30.15
N GLN A 448 12.62 7.78 28.81
CA GLN A 448 12.91 8.91 27.92
C GLN A 448 11.71 9.33 27.07
N PRO A 449 10.60 9.81 27.68
CA PRO A 449 9.39 10.21 26.97
C PRO A 449 9.60 11.34 25.96
N TRP A 450 10.70 12.11 26.10
CA TRP A 450 11.10 13.14 25.15
C TRP A 450 11.25 12.59 23.73
N ARG A 451 11.63 11.32 23.54
CA ARG A 451 11.79 10.71 22.20
C ARG A 451 10.49 10.68 21.42
N ILE A 452 9.41 10.28 22.09
CA ILE A 452 8.07 10.20 21.49
C ILE A 452 7.52 11.61 21.25
N GLN A 453 7.72 12.53 22.20
CA GLN A 453 7.32 13.93 22.04
C GLN A 453 8.04 14.58 20.85
N LYS A 454 9.36 14.36 20.74
CA LYS A 454 10.19 14.84 19.64
C LYS A 454 9.79 14.22 18.31
N LEU A 455 9.52 12.91 18.28
CA LEU A 455 9.02 12.23 17.08
C LEU A 455 7.70 12.85 16.61
N LYS A 456 6.72 13.03 17.50
CA LYS A 456 5.43 13.65 17.15
C LYS A 456 5.59 15.08 16.62
N PHE A 457 6.45 15.87 17.26
CA PHE A 457 6.78 17.20 16.78
C PHE A 457 7.39 17.13 15.37
N ASN A 458 8.42 16.31 15.18
CA ASN A 458 9.11 16.15 13.90
C ASN A 458 8.17 15.65 12.80
N THR A 459 7.29 14.69 13.10
CA THR A 459 6.26 14.19 12.19
C THR A 459 5.35 15.31 11.70
N LYS A 460 4.77 16.08 12.62
CA LYS A 460 3.88 17.20 12.27
C LYS A 460 4.63 18.29 11.49
N TYR A 461 5.84 18.62 11.93
CA TYR A 461 6.68 19.61 11.28
C TYR A 461 7.03 19.21 9.84
N LEU A 462 7.58 18.02 9.66
CA LEU A 462 7.98 17.50 8.34
C LEU A 462 6.78 17.35 7.41
N ARG A 463 5.66 16.83 7.90
CA ARG A 463 4.43 16.68 7.12
C ARG A 463 3.91 18.04 6.63
N ASN A 464 3.84 19.04 7.51
CA ASN A 464 3.40 20.39 7.14
C ASN A 464 4.39 21.08 6.19
N GLY A 465 5.69 20.90 6.43
CA GLY A 465 6.74 21.42 5.58
C GLY A 465 6.70 20.83 4.16
N LEU A 466 6.48 19.52 4.03
CA LEU A 466 6.28 18.86 2.74
C LEU A 466 4.98 19.29 2.06
N LYS A 467 3.87 19.38 2.80
CA LYS A 467 2.57 19.85 2.26
C LYS A 467 2.67 21.27 1.68
N THR A 468 3.35 22.18 2.36
CA THR A 468 3.47 23.59 1.95
C THR A 468 4.67 23.87 1.04
N GLY A 469 5.64 22.96 1.01
CA GLY A 469 6.97 23.18 0.45
C GLY A 469 7.76 24.31 1.10
N MET A 470 7.30 24.85 2.25
CA MET A 470 7.89 25.99 2.96
C MET A 470 8.20 27.21 2.07
N GLY A 471 7.38 27.45 1.04
CA GLY A 471 7.58 28.56 0.10
C GLY A 471 8.69 28.33 -0.93
N HIS A 472 9.31 27.14 -1.00
CA HIS A 472 10.31 26.80 -2.01
C HIS A 472 9.71 26.50 -3.39
N TRP A 473 8.39 26.33 -3.49
CA TRP A 473 7.72 26.18 -4.77
C TRP A 473 7.78 27.50 -5.56
N PRO A 474 8.16 27.47 -6.86
CA PRO A 474 8.01 28.64 -7.72
C PRO A 474 6.55 29.10 -7.75
N LYS A 475 6.33 30.43 -7.79
CA LYS A 475 4.97 31.02 -7.74
C LYS A 475 4.05 30.47 -8.84
N ASP A 476 4.59 30.26 -10.04
CA ASP A 476 3.83 29.79 -11.21
C ASP A 476 3.97 28.28 -11.44
N TYR A 477 4.38 27.51 -10.44
CA TYR A 477 4.54 26.05 -10.60
C TYR A 477 3.16 25.35 -10.61
N PRO A 478 2.81 24.59 -11.67
CA PRO A 478 1.48 23.99 -11.79
C PRO A 478 1.17 23.02 -10.64
N GLU A 479 0.01 23.18 -10.00
CA GLU A 479 -0.43 22.33 -8.89
C GLU A 479 -0.49 20.85 -9.30
N SER A 480 -0.93 20.57 -10.54
CA SER A 480 -0.97 19.23 -11.11
C SER A 480 0.40 18.54 -11.24
N TYR A 481 1.50 19.30 -11.14
CA TYR A 481 2.87 18.78 -11.21
C TYR A 481 3.55 18.68 -9.85
N LYS A 482 2.92 19.19 -8.78
CA LYS A 482 3.39 18.96 -7.42
C LYS A 482 3.13 17.52 -7.00
N TYR A 483 3.92 17.05 -6.04
CA TYR A 483 3.62 15.81 -5.35
C TYR A 483 2.45 16.00 -4.38
N ILE A 484 1.80 14.90 -3.99
CA ILE A 484 0.70 14.89 -3.02
C ILE A 484 1.20 14.27 -1.71
N ILE A 485 0.80 14.83 -0.58
CA ILE A 485 1.04 14.25 0.74
C ILE A 485 -0.26 13.64 1.27
N GLU A 486 -0.22 12.35 1.59
CA GLU A 486 -1.34 11.59 2.18
C GLU A 486 -0.97 11.06 3.58
N GLY A 487 -1.88 10.30 4.20
CA GLY A 487 -1.69 9.70 5.52
C GLY A 487 -2.07 10.61 6.68
N ASP A 488 -2.22 9.99 7.85
CA ASP A 488 -2.73 10.66 9.05
C ASP A 488 -1.61 11.40 9.80
N ASP A 489 -1.99 12.51 10.44
CA ASP A 489 -1.05 13.34 11.19
C ASP A 489 -0.44 12.61 12.41
N ALA A 490 -1.11 11.55 12.89
CA ALA A 490 -0.66 10.74 14.02
C ALA A 490 0.51 9.81 13.68
N THR A 491 0.81 9.57 12.40
CA THR A 491 1.81 8.57 11.99
C THR A 491 3.08 9.21 11.46
N SER A 492 4.21 8.59 11.77
CA SER A 492 5.54 9.01 11.28
C SER A 492 5.84 8.59 9.85
N VAL A 493 4.86 8.00 9.13
CA VAL A 493 4.96 7.62 7.72
C VAL A 493 4.28 8.69 6.88
N ILE A 494 5.03 9.36 6.02
CA ILE A 494 4.58 10.47 5.20
C ILE A 494 4.75 10.08 3.71
N PRO A 495 3.71 9.52 3.07
CA PRO A 495 3.73 9.28 1.63
C PRO A 495 3.89 10.57 0.84
N VAL A 496 4.87 10.61 -0.06
CA VAL A 496 5.06 11.67 -1.05
C VAL A 496 4.78 11.10 -2.43
N ILE A 497 3.60 11.37 -2.97
CA ILE A 497 3.03 10.68 -4.12
C ILE A 497 3.24 11.48 -5.40
N PHE A 498 3.63 10.80 -6.48
CA PHE A 498 3.78 11.36 -7.83
C PHE A 498 2.78 10.69 -8.79
N PRO A 499 1.54 11.20 -8.88
CA PRO A 499 0.46 10.51 -9.59
C PRO A 499 0.82 10.18 -11.04
N ASN A 500 0.59 8.92 -11.42
CA ASN A 500 0.81 8.35 -12.75
C ASN A 500 2.26 8.47 -13.30
N ASP A 501 3.26 8.77 -12.46
CA ASP A 501 4.60 9.08 -12.96
C ASP A 501 5.74 8.37 -12.20
N PRO A 502 5.84 7.03 -12.33
CA PRO A 502 6.90 6.25 -11.69
C PRO A 502 8.29 6.58 -12.23
N ASP A 503 8.40 6.99 -13.51
CA ASP A 503 9.68 7.33 -14.12
C ASP A 503 10.25 8.63 -13.54
N ARG A 504 9.38 9.63 -13.31
CA ARG A 504 9.77 10.87 -12.64
C ARG A 504 10.18 10.59 -11.19
N LEU A 505 9.47 9.72 -10.48
CA LEU A 505 9.85 9.30 -9.13
C LEU A 505 11.30 8.76 -9.11
N PHE A 506 11.66 7.85 -10.02
CA PHE A 506 13.02 7.33 -10.11
C PHE A 506 14.08 8.39 -10.43
N LYS A 507 13.78 9.30 -11.37
CA LYS A 507 14.68 10.41 -11.70
C LYS A 507 14.89 11.35 -10.51
N ILE A 508 13.82 11.67 -9.77
CA ILE A 508 13.89 12.48 -8.55
C ILE A 508 14.70 11.74 -7.47
N CYS A 509 14.49 10.44 -7.29
CA CYS A 509 15.24 9.62 -6.33
C CYS A 509 16.76 9.74 -6.56
N ASN A 510 17.19 9.63 -7.82
CA ASN A 510 18.60 9.70 -8.18
C ASN A 510 19.16 11.12 -8.08
N LEU A 511 18.34 12.15 -8.33
CA LEU A 511 18.72 13.53 -8.10
C LEU A 511 18.89 13.83 -6.60
N LEU A 512 17.96 13.34 -5.77
CA LEU A 512 18.04 13.46 -4.31
C LEU A 512 19.31 12.78 -3.77
N LEU A 513 19.69 11.62 -4.30
CA LEU A 513 20.97 10.99 -3.93
C LEU A 513 22.18 11.87 -4.28
N LYS A 514 22.16 12.57 -5.43
CA LYS A 514 23.20 13.56 -5.78
C LYS A 514 23.17 14.80 -4.88
N MET A 515 22.04 15.06 -4.23
CA MET A 515 21.84 16.09 -3.21
C MET A 515 22.07 15.54 -1.78
N ASN A 516 22.75 14.38 -1.66
CA ASN A 516 23.08 13.73 -0.39
C ASN A 516 21.87 13.20 0.40
N TRP A 517 20.78 12.81 -0.27
CA TRP A 517 19.60 12.20 0.33
C TRP A 517 19.41 10.75 -0.14
N MET A 518 19.37 9.81 0.81
CA MET A 518 18.98 8.43 0.54
C MET A 518 17.50 8.26 0.88
N ILE A 519 16.70 8.01 -0.16
CA ILE A 519 15.26 7.80 -0.07
C ILE A 519 14.86 6.59 -0.92
N SER A 520 13.86 5.84 -0.49
CA SER A 520 13.36 4.68 -1.24
C SER A 520 12.14 5.03 -2.06
N ALA A 521 12.24 4.84 -3.38
CA ALA A 521 11.11 4.89 -4.30
C ALA A 521 10.26 3.62 -4.16
N VAL A 522 8.95 3.80 -4.04
CA VAL A 522 7.97 2.71 -3.97
C VAL A 522 7.08 2.78 -5.20
N VAL A 523 7.04 1.69 -5.96
CA VAL A 523 6.24 1.54 -7.17
C VAL A 523 5.51 0.19 -7.15
N TYR A 524 4.63 -0.03 -8.12
CA TYR A 524 3.99 -1.34 -8.33
C TYR A 524 5.04 -2.47 -8.43
N PRO A 525 4.81 -3.64 -7.82
CA PRO A 525 3.58 -4.08 -7.15
C PRO A 525 3.45 -3.71 -5.67
N ALA A 526 4.40 -2.96 -5.09
CA ALA A 526 4.37 -2.62 -3.67
C ALA A 526 3.29 -1.58 -3.32
N CYS A 527 2.94 -0.71 -4.27
CA CYS A 527 1.82 0.22 -4.17
C CYS A 527 1.00 0.24 -5.49
N PRO A 528 -0.19 0.87 -5.51
CA PRO A 528 -0.97 1.00 -6.74
C PRO A 528 -0.19 1.66 -7.88
N LEU A 529 -0.34 1.15 -9.11
CA LEU A 529 0.42 1.61 -10.29
C LEU A 529 0.30 3.12 -10.55
N LYS A 530 -0.88 3.69 -10.31
CA LYS A 530 -1.16 5.12 -10.52
C LYS A 530 -0.64 6.03 -9.40
N TYR A 531 -0.17 5.47 -8.29
CA TYR A 531 0.23 6.24 -7.11
C TYR A 531 1.62 5.83 -6.62
N PRO A 532 2.66 5.91 -7.47
CA PRO A 532 4.03 5.70 -7.05
C PRO A 532 4.43 6.81 -6.07
N ARG A 533 5.27 6.48 -5.10
CA ARG A 533 5.52 7.36 -3.95
C ARG A 533 6.91 7.18 -3.37
N PHE A 534 7.42 8.22 -2.71
CA PHE A 534 8.41 8.02 -1.68
C PHE A 534 7.73 7.76 -0.35
N ARG A 535 8.34 6.88 0.44
CA ARG A 535 7.98 6.72 1.85
C ARG A 535 8.93 7.53 2.71
N VAL A 536 8.61 8.80 2.94
CA VAL A 536 9.36 9.63 3.89
C VAL A 536 8.94 9.22 5.29
N THR A 537 9.90 9.15 6.22
CA THR A 537 9.60 8.85 7.62
C THR A 537 10.31 9.82 8.54
N ALA A 538 9.55 10.40 9.47
CA ALA A 538 10.11 11.21 10.54
C ALA A 538 10.73 10.32 11.62
N THR A 539 11.80 10.80 12.25
CA THR A 539 12.42 10.16 13.41
C THR A 539 12.63 11.19 14.51
N SER A 540 12.79 10.75 15.76
CA SER A 540 13.12 11.63 16.88
C SER A 540 14.50 12.30 16.74
N ALA A 541 15.40 11.73 15.94
CA ALA A 541 16.75 12.24 15.75
C ALA A 541 16.85 13.43 14.79
N TYR A 542 15.86 13.66 13.93
CA TYR A 542 15.94 14.77 12.98
C TYR A 542 15.87 16.13 13.69
N THR A 543 16.79 17.02 13.31
CA THR A 543 16.73 18.43 13.68
C THR A 543 15.81 19.20 12.73
N ILE A 544 15.49 20.45 13.09
CA ILE A 544 14.69 21.32 12.22
C ILE A 544 15.46 21.62 10.93
N GLU A 545 16.77 21.83 11.04
CA GLU A 545 17.67 22.09 9.91
C GLU A 545 17.69 20.90 8.95
N TYR A 546 17.81 19.68 9.48
CA TYR A 546 17.75 18.45 8.70
C TYR A 546 16.44 18.36 7.88
N MET A 547 15.30 18.64 8.51
CA MET A 547 14.00 18.61 7.85
C MET A 547 13.86 19.74 6.82
N ASN A 548 14.29 20.96 7.13
CA ASN A 548 14.24 22.12 6.24
C ASN A 548 15.07 21.89 4.97
N GLU A 549 16.30 21.38 5.12
CA GLU A 549 17.16 21.05 4.00
C GLU A 549 16.50 20.02 3.09
N PHE A 550 15.92 18.95 3.65
CA PHE A 550 15.23 17.95 2.86
C PHE A 550 14.03 18.52 2.11
N ILE A 551 13.19 19.33 2.78
CA ILE A 551 12.00 19.94 2.18
C ILE A 551 12.40 20.86 1.01
N SER A 552 13.41 21.71 1.20
CA SER A 552 13.99 22.52 0.12
C SER A 552 14.44 21.65 -1.05
N ASP A 553 15.18 20.58 -0.76
CA ASP A 553 15.81 19.75 -1.79
C ASP A 553 14.81 18.89 -2.56
N ILE A 554 13.79 18.33 -1.91
CA ILE A 554 12.74 17.57 -2.61
C ILE A 554 11.88 18.47 -3.49
N VAL A 555 11.60 19.71 -3.07
CA VAL A 555 10.92 20.70 -3.92
C VAL A 555 11.79 21.05 -5.11
N ARG A 556 13.06 21.39 -4.90
CA ARG A 556 14.02 21.69 -5.99
C ARG A 556 14.17 20.52 -6.96
N ALA A 557 14.28 19.30 -6.45
CA ALA A 557 14.38 18.10 -7.28
C ALA A 557 13.09 17.88 -8.10
N THR A 558 11.92 18.09 -7.50
CA THR A 558 10.62 17.98 -8.17
C THR A 558 10.46 19.02 -9.29
N VAL A 559 10.91 20.26 -9.06
CA VAL A 559 10.89 21.33 -10.07
C VAL A 559 11.87 21.05 -11.21
N ARG A 560 13.08 20.56 -10.91
CA ARG A 560 14.11 20.24 -11.91
C ARG A 560 13.72 19.06 -12.79
N VAL A 561 13.10 18.03 -12.23
CA VAL A 561 12.65 16.86 -12.99
C VAL A 561 11.24 17.12 -13.51
N LYS A 562 11.18 17.53 -14.79
CA LYS A 562 9.91 17.70 -15.51
C LYS A 562 9.06 16.43 -15.43
N PRO A 563 7.73 16.55 -15.34
CA PRO A 563 6.81 15.42 -15.50
C PRO A 563 7.17 14.60 -16.73
N SER A 564 7.12 13.28 -16.61
CA SER A 564 7.21 12.43 -17.79
C SER A 564 6.05 12.80 -18.72
N PRO A 565 6.22 12.71 -20.05
CA PRO A 565 5.09 12.82 -20.95
C PRO A 565 3.99 11.89 -20.43
N LEU A 566 2.74 12.34 -20.41
CA LEU A 566 1.61 11.44 -20.16
C LEU A 566 1.82 10.26 -21.10
N ASP A 567 2.03 9.07 -20.56
CA ASP A 567 2.37 7.85 -21.29
C ASP A 567 1.15 7.45 -22.17
N THR A 568 0.83 8.24 -23.19
CA THR A 568 0.22 7.77 -24.43
C THR A 568 1.23 6.94 -25.23
N GLN A 569 2.50 6.88 -24.79
CA GLN A 569 3.56 6.09 -25.44
C GLN A 569 3.77 4.69 -24.85
N LEU A 570 3.25 4.37 -23.65
CA LEU A 570 3.02 2.96 -23.28
C LEU A 570 1.94 2.30 -24.16
N ILE A 571 1.28 3.09 -25.03
CA ILE A 571 0.21 2.68 -25.95
C ILE A 571 0.75 2.42 -27.38
N ILE A 572 2.07 2.42 -27.62
CA ILE A 572 2.68 2.05 -28.92
C ILE A 572 3.72 0.92 -28.78
#